data_AF-A0A3D5WBV0-F1
#
_entry.id   AF-A0A3D5WBV0-F1
#
_cell.length_a   1.000
_cell.length_b   1.000
_cell.length_c   1.000
_cell.angle_alpha   90.00
_cell.angle_beta   90.00
_cell.angle_gamma   90.00
#
_symmetry.space_group_name_H-M   'P 1'
#
loop_
_entity.id
_entity.type
_entity.pdbx_description
1 polymer ?
#
loop_
_entity_poly.entity_id
_entity_poly.type
_entity_poly.pdbx_seq_one_letter_code
_entity_poly.pdbx_strand_id
1 'polypeptide(L)' 'ADRIAQGGDTLYTNAIQGFQGEAGMMPAKGGNMALSDGEVKAAVDHMVALSQ' A
#
# COMPACT_ATOMS: atom_id res chain seq x y z
N ALA A 1 -7.85 10.34 2.92
CA ALA A 1 -7.44 10.55 4.31
C ALA A 1 -7.55 9.26 5.15
N ASP A 2 -8.62 8.46 5.02
CA ASP A 2 -8.88 7.31 5.92
C ASP A 2 -7.90 6.13 5.80
N ARG A 3 -7.27 5.91 4.64
CA ARG A 3 -6.28 4.82 4.48
C ARG A 3 -5.00 5.06 5.29
N ILE A 4 -4.60 6.31 5.48
CA ILE A 4 -3.39 6.68 6.24
C ILE A 4 -3.64 6.56 7.74
N ALA A 5 -4.88 6.76 8.18
CA ALA A 5 -5.30 6.60 9.57
C ALA A 5 -5.33 5.13 10.05
N GLN A 6 -5.29 4.15 9.15
CA GLN A 6 -5.26 2.71 9.49
C GLN A 6 -3.90 2.27 10.08
N GLY A 7 -2.87 3.10 10.01
CA GLY A 7 -1.52 2.80 10.47
C GLY A 7 -0.63 2.16 9.40
N GLY A 8 0.68 2.42 9.50
CA GLY A 8 1.67 2.00 8.49
C GLY A 8 1.72 0.48 8.29
N ASP A 9 1.62 -0.31 9.36
CA ASP A 9 1.68 -1.78 9.28
C ASP A 9 0.54 -2.39 8.48
N THR A 10 -0.68 -1.87 8.65
CA THR A 10 -1.85 -2.30 7.88
C THR A 10 -1.72 -1.91 6.42
N LEU A 11 -1.21 -0.70 6.13
CA LEU A 11 -0.93 -0.26 4.76
C LEU A 11 0.11 -1.13 4.06
N TYR A 12 1.20 -1.50 4.74
CA TYR A 12 2.22 -2.37 4.16
C TYR A 12 1.67 -3.77 3.89
N THR A 13 0.93 -4.34 4.84
CA THR A 13 0.32 -5.66 4.68
C THR A 13 -0.65 -5.66 3.50
N ASN A 14 -1.51 -4.65 3.42
CA ASN A 14 -2.46 -4.44 2.34
C ASN A 14 -1.78 -4.23 0.97
N ALA A 15 -0.66 -3.51 0.92
CA ALA A 15 0.09 -3.30 -0.31
C ALA A 15 0.84 -4.57 -0.76
N ILE A 16 1.32 -5.39 0.17
CA ILE A 16 2.05 -6.64 -0.14
C ILE A 16 1.07 -7.75 -0.53
N GLN A 17 0.00 -7.95 0.25
CA GLN A 17 -0.98 -9.01 0.04
C GLN A 17 -2.08 -8.64 -0.96
N GLY A 18 -2.23 -7.35 -1.25
CA GLY A 18 -3.36 -6.83 -2.01
C GLY A 18 -4.54 -6.54 -1.09
N PHE A 19 -5.26 -5.46 -1.37
CA PHE A 19 -6.36 -4.99 -0.56
C PHE A 19 -7.50 -4.50 -1.42
N GLN A 20 -8.69 -5.02 -1.20
CA GLN A 20 -9.90 -4.52 -1.83
C GLN A 20 -10.64 -3.60 -0.86
N GLY A 21 -10.65 -2.30 -1.16
CA GLY A 21 -11.37 -1.31 -0.37
C GLY A 21 -12.53 -0.71 -1.16
N GLU A 22 -13.25 0.21 -0.51
CA GLU A 22 -14.41 0.88 -1.12
C GLU A 22 -14.06 1.69 -2.38
N ALA A 23 -12.89 2.32 -2.40
CA ALA A 23 -12.42 3.09 -3.56
C ALA A 23 -11.90 2.21 -4.72
N GLY A 24 -11.88 0.88 -4.57
CA GLY A 24 -11.41 -0.05 -5.57
C GLY A 24 -10.43 -1.10 -5.03
N MET A 25 -9.98 -1.96 -5.93
CA MET A 25 -9.06 -3.06 -5.63
C MET A 25 -7.61 -2.60 -5.84
N MET A 26 -6.79 -2.72 -4.80
CA MET A 26 -5.34 -2.53 -4.85
C MET A 26 -4.69 -3.90 -4.98
N PRO A 27 -4.14 -4.27 -6.15
CA PRO A 27 -3.52 -5.58 -6.36
C PRO A 27 -2.25 -5.74 -5.51
N ALA A 28 -1.95 -6.98 -5.13
CA ALA A 28 -0.75 -7.35 -4.39
C ALA A 28 0.51 -6.81 -5.09
N LYS A 29 1.40 -6.16 -4.33
CA LYS A 29 2.61 -5.51 -4.81
C LYS A 29 2.36 -4.52 -5.96
N GLY A 30 1.20 -3.86 -5.97
CA GLY A 30 0.78 -2.95 -7.04
C GLY A 30 0.59 -3.64 -8.39
N GLY A 31 0.39 -4.96 -8.41
CA GLY A 31 0.31 -5.77 -9.64
C GLY A 31 1.66 -6.22 -10.18
N ASN A 32 2.77 -5.91 -9.50
CA ASN A 32 4.10 -6.34 -9.89
C ASN A 32 4.73 -7.25 -8.82
N MET A 33 4.57 -8.56 -9.02
CA MET A 33 5.11 -9.57 -8.10
C MET A 33 6.65 -9.65 -8.07
N ALA A 34 7.34 -8.99 -9.01
CA ALA A 34 8.80 -8.91 -9.02
C ALA A 34 9.35 -7.95 -7.96
N LEU A 35 8.51 -7.07 -7.41
CA LEU A 35 8.93 -6.13 -6.38
C LEU A 35 9.19 -6.84 -5.04
N SER A 36 10.26 -6.45 -4.38
CA SER A 36 10.55 -6.89 -3.02
C SER A 36 9.65 -6.15 -2.03
N ASP A 37 9.37 -6.78 -0.89
CA ASP A 37 8.49 -6.19 0.13
C ASP A 37 9.03 -4.84 0.64
N GLY A 38 10.35 -4.63 0.61
CA GLY A 38 10.98 -3.34 0.92
C GLY A 38 10.69 -2.25 -0.11
N GLU A 39 10.65 -2.58 -1.41
CA GLU A 39 10.30 -1.63 -2.48
C GLU A 39 8.83 -1.24 -2.38
N VAL A 40 7.96 -2.21 -2.08
CA VAL A 40 6.53 -1.96 -1.86
C VAL A 40 6.32 -1.02 -0.67
N LYS A 41 7.02 -1.25 0.45
CA LYS A 41 6.98 -0.35 1.62
C LYS A 41 7.43 1.06 1.29
N ALA A 42 8.56 1.22 0.59
CA ALA A 42 9.07 2.53 0.19
C ALA A 42 8.10 3.28 -0.75
N ALA A 43 7.43 2.56 -1.66
CA ALA A 43 6.41 3.13 -2.52
C ALA A 43 5.17 3.58 -1.71
N VAL A 44 4.75 2.79 -0.72
CA VAL A 44 3.66 3.15 0.20
C VAL A 44 4.03 4.41 1.00
N ASP A 45 5.24 4.47 1.56
CA ASP A 45 5.72 5.66 2.27
C ASP A 45 5.71 6.91 1.39
N HIS A 46 6.16 6.78 0.14
CA HIS A 46 6.12 7.87 -0.83
C HIS A 46 4.69 8.30 -1.16
N MET A 47 3.76 7.36 -1.34
CA MET A 47 2.34 7.68 -1.57
C MET A 47 1.67 8.32 -0.35
N VAL A 48 2.01 7.88 0.85
CA VAL A 48 1.54 8.47 2.11
C VAL A 48 2.06 9.90 2.26
N ALA A 49 3.36 10.12 1.98
CA ALA A 49 3.98 11.45 2.02
C ALA A 49 3.37 12.41 0.98
N LEU A 50 3.03 11.92 -0.22
CA LEU A 50 2.34 12.71 -1.26
C LEU A 50 0.88 13.03 -0.94
N SER A 51 0.27 12.31 0.01
CA SER A 51 -1.15 12.45 0.35
C SER A 51 -1.39 13.36 1.57
N GLN A 52 -0.34 14.03 2.05
CA GLN A 52 -0.38 14.98 3.15
C GLN A 52 -0.78 16.37 2.68
#